data_AF-A0A967P8E1-F1
#
_entry.id   AF-A0A967P8E1-F1
#
_cell.length_a   1.000
_cell.length_b   1.000
_cell.length_c   1.000
_cell.angle_alpha   90.00
_cell.angle_beta   90.00
_cell.angle_gamma   90.00
#
_symmetry.space_group_name_H-M   'P 1'
#
loop_
_entity.id
_entity.type
_entity.pdbx_description
1 polymer ?
#
loop_
_entity_poly.entity_id
_entity_poly.type
_entity_poly.pdbx_seq_one_letter_code
_entity_poly.pdbx_strand_id
1 'polypeptide(L)'
;GESSQQDIHYRASNNSDRQWLYCCVSPLRDSSNDVTDVMAVLEDITDRKNAEEGIHRLNINLEKRVELRTQELSNTNLKLVN
;
A
#
# COMPACT_ATOMS: atom_id res chain seq x y z
N GLY A 1 -8.33 -14.45 23.05
CA GLY A 1 -8.90 -13.16 22.65
C GLY A 1 -7.90 -12.52 21.72
N GLU A 2 -8.26 -12.36 20.46
CA GLU A 2 -7.30 -12.18 19.37
C GLU A 2 -6.85 -10.72 19.22
N SER A 3 -5.57 -10.52 18.94
CA SER A 3 -5.02 -9.26 18.50
C SER A 3 -5.55 -8.94 17.09
N SER A 4 -5.88 -7.68 16.82
CA SER A 4 -6.28 -7.20 15.50
C SER A 4 -5.18 -6.34 14.89
N GLN A 5 -4.90 -6.55 13.62
CA GLN A 5 -3.90 -5.80 12.85
C GLN A 5 -4.56 -5.19 11.61
N GLN A 6 -4.47 -3.87 11.45
CA GLN A 6 -5.12 -3.17 10.34
C GLN A 6 -4.31 -1.93 9.91
N ASP A 7 -4.27 -1.68 8.59
CA ASP A 7 -3.85 -0.39 8.04
C ASP A 7 -5.01 0.60 8.22
N ILE A 8 -4.76 1.71 8.92
CA ILE A 8 -5.73 2.76 9.17
C ILE A 8 -5.23 4.05 8.55
N HIS A 9 -6.08 4.69 7.76
CA HIS A 9 -5.78 6.00 7.19
C HIS A 9 -6.23 7.10 8.16
N TYR A 10 -5.26 7.78 8.75
CA TYR A 10 -5.48 8.76 9.81
C TYR A 10 -5.20 10.19 9.32
N ARG A 11 -5.94 11.16 9.87
CA ARG A 11 -5.68 12.57 9.64
C ARG A 11 -5.22 13.20 10.96
N ALA A 12 -3.97 13.61 11.02
CA ALA A 12 -3.44 14.34 12.16
C ALA A 12 -4.25 15.63 12.38
N SER A 13 -4.53 15.97 13.64
CA SER A 13 -5.33 17.15 14.00
C SER A 13 -4.60 18.48 13.75
N ASN A 14 -3.27 18.41 13.66
CA ASN A 14 -2.33 19.53 13.60
C ASN A 14 -1.51 19.58 12.31
N ASN A 15 -1.65 18.59 11.42
CA ASN A 15 -1.00 18.57 10.11
C ASN A 15 -2.05 18.29 9.03
N SER A 16 -2.06 19.08 7.97
CA SER A 16 -3.01 18.92 6.86
C SER A 16 -2.78 17.63 6.05
N ASP A 17 -1.62 17.00 6.23
CA ASP A 17 -1.24 15.80 5.51
C ASP A 17 -1.82 14.55 6.17
N ARG A 18 -2.44 13.73 5.34
CA ARG A 18 -2.97 12.41 5.70
C ARG A 18 -1.81 11.45 5.90
N GLN A 19 -1.84 10.69 6.98
CA GLN A 19 -0.84 9.67 7.28
C GLN A 19 -1.47 8.28 7.23
N TRP A 20 -0.73 7.33 6.69
CA TRP A 20 -1.09 5.92 6.80
C TRP A 20 -0.45 5.37 8.06
N LEU A 21 -1.26 4.81 8.95
CA LEU A 21 -0.80 4.15 10.16
C LEU A 21 -1.07 2.65 10.06
N TYR A 22 -0.07 1.84 10.34
CA TYR A 22 -0.29 0.44 10.67
C TYR A 22 -0.60 0.36 12.17
N CYS A 23 -1.70 -0.31 12.52
CA CYS A 23 -2.17 -0.42 13.89
C CYS A 23 -2.27 -1.88 14.31
N CYS A 24 -1.66 -2.23 15.43
CA CYS A 24 -1.84 -3.52 16.10
C CYS A 24 -2.43 -3.27 17.49
N VAL A 25 -3.58 -3.87 17.78
CA VAL A 25 -4.28 -3.70 19.06
C VAL A 25 -4.47 -5.06 19.72
N SER A 26 -4.11 -5.16 20.99
CA SER A 26 -4.27 -6.36 21.81
C SER A 26 -4.97 -6.02 23.14
N PRO A 27 -5.97 -6.82 23.57
CA PRO A 27 -6.59 -6.61 24.88
C PRO A 27 -5.65 -7.03 26.00
N LEU A 28 -5.57 -6.22 27.05
CA LEU A 28 -4.95 -6.59 28.32
C LEU A 28 -6.05 -7.12 29.24
N ARG A 29 -5.77 -8.25 29.89
CA ARG A 29 -6.74 -8.97 30.72
C ARG A 29 -6.21 -9.13 32.12
N ASP A 30 -7.12 -9.07 33.09
CA ASP A 30 -6.81 -9.40 34.48
C ASP A 30 -6.69 -10.92 34.71
N SER A 31 -6.47 -11.31 35.96
CA SER A 31 -6.43 -12.72 36.37
C SER A 31 -7.75 -13.46 36.19
N SER A 32 -8.87 -12.74 36.10
CA SER A 32 -10.21 -13.28 35.84
C SER A 32 -10.49 -13.42 34.34
N ASN A 33 -9.52 -13.06 33.48
CA ASN A 33 -9.59 -13.04 32.02
C ASN A 33 -10.55 -11.98 31.45
N ASP A 34 -10.96 -11.02 32.27
CA ASP A 34 -11.76 -9.87 31.87
C ASP A 34 -10.86 -8.80 31.23
N VAL A 35 -11.34 -8.15 30.17
CA VAL A 35 -10.58 -7.08 29.49
C VAL A 35 -10.59 -5.85 30.37
N THR A 36 -9.42 -5.42 30.84
CA THR A 36 -9.27 -4.19 31.61
C THR A 36 -8.84 -3.03 30.73
N ASP A 37 -7.99 -3.30 29.76
CA ASP A 37 -7.35 -2.27 28.92
C ASP A 37 -7.08 -2.79 27.51
N VAL A 38 -6.57 -1.90 26.65
CA VAL A 38 -6.06 -2.24 25.33
C VAL A 38 -4.66 -1.67 25.15
N MET A 39 -3.76 -2.48 24.60
CA MET A 39 -2.45 -2.02 24.14
C MET A 39 -2.51 -1.82 22.63
N ALA A 40 -2.17 -0.63 22.16
CA ALA A 40 -2.08 -0.31 20.75
C ALA A 40 -0.66 0.09 20.37
N VAL A 41 -0.17 -0.45 19.25
CA VAL A 41 1.07 -0.03 18.60
C VAL A 41 0.70 0.60 17.27
N LEU A 42 1.21 1.80 17.03
CA LEU A 42 0.99 2.58 15.81
C LEU A 42 2.34 2.82 15.13
N GLU A 43 2.42 2.50 13.85
CA GLU A 43 3.59 2.76 13.00
C GLU A 43 3.17 3.62 11.81
N ASP A 44 3.89 4.71 11.54
CA ASP A 44 3.68 5.50 10.33
C ASP A 44 4.27 4.74 9.12
N ILE A 45 3.39 4.35 8.20
CA ILE A 45 3.70 3.60 6.99
C ILE A 45 3.47 4.45 5.73
N THR A 46 3.35 5.77 5.86
CA THR A 46 3.07 6.69 4.75
C THR A 46 4.12 6.57 3.64
N ASP A 47 5.40 6.55 4.00
CA ASP A 47 6.50 6.39 3.03
C ASP A 47 6.44 5.05 2.31
N ARG A 48 6.08 3.97 3.03
CA ARG A 48 5.91 2.64 2.44
C ARG A 48 4.78 2.65 1.40
N LYS A 49 3.61 3.21 1.74
CA LYS A 49 2.48 3.32 0.80
C LYS A 49 2.83 4.17 -0.42
N ASN A 50 3.53 5.28 -0.24
CA ASN A 50 3.99 6.12 -1.35
C ASN A 50 4.95 5.38 -2.28
N ALA A 51 5.85 4.56 -1.73
CA ALA A 51 6.75 3.73 -2.52
C ALA A 51 6.00 2.63 -3.30
N GLU A 52 5.05 1.94 -2.65
CA GLU A 52 4.18 0.94 -3.29
C GLU A 52 3.42 1.55 -4.49
N GLU A 53 2.81 2.73 -4.32
CA GLU A 53 2.14 3.46 -5.40
C GLU A 53 3.10 3.89 -6.51
N GLY A 54 4.31 4.32 -6.15
CA GLY A 54 5.37 4.67 -7.09
C GLY A 54 5.75 3.49 -7.99
N ILE A 55 5.95 2.31 -7.41
CA ILE A 55 6.24 1.07 -8.14
C ILE A 55 5.08 0.71 -9.06
N HIS A 56 3.84 0.74 -8.56
CA HIS A 56 2.66 0.41 -9.35
C HIS A 56 2.53 1.33 -10.58
N ARG A 57 2.73 2.64 -10.40
CA ARG A 57 2.72 3.62 -11.48
C ARG A 57 3.83 3.36 -12.50
N LEU A 58 5.04 3.03 -12.05
CA LEU A 58 6.15 2.71 -12.96
C LEU A 58 5.83 1.47 -13.80
N ASN A 59 5.28 0.42 -13.20
CA ASN A 59 4.90 -0.80 -13.92
C ASN A 59 3.87 -0.53 -15.02
N ILE A 60 2.78 0.19 -14.71
CA ILE A 60 1.77 0.58 -15.72
C ILE A 60 2.41 1.32 -16.90
N ASN A 61 3.33 2.26 -16.60
CA ASN A 61 4.02 3.02 -17.65
C ASN A 61 4.95 2.14 -18.49
N LEU A 62 5.64 1.19 -17.87
CA LEU A 62 6.52 0.25 -18.57
C LEU A 62 5.71 -0.69 -19.47
N GLU A 63 4.61 -1.26 -18.97
CA GLU A 63 3.70 -2.11 -19.75
C GLU A 63 3.17 -1.39 -20.99
N LYS A 64 2.69 -0.15 -20.81
CA LYS A 64 2.21 0.67 -21.93
C LYS A 64 3.31 0.94 -22.96
N ARG A 65 4.55 1.19 -22.52
CA ARG A 65 5.69 1.39 -23.44
C ARG A 65 6.04 0.12 -24.18
N VAL A 66 6.01 -1.03 -23.52
CA VAL A 66 6.25 -2.34 -24.15
C VAL A 66 5.19 -2.60 -25.21
N GLU A 67 3.91 -2.40 -24.90
CA GLU A 67 2.81 -2.59 -25.85
C GLU A 67 2.99 -1.72 -27.11
N LEU A 68 3.23 -0.42 -26.93
CA LEU A 68 3.45 0.51 -28.03
C LEU A 68 4.63 0.08 -28.92
N ARG A 69 5.76 -0.29 -28.31
CA ARG A 69 6.95 -0.74 -29.07
C ARG A 69 6.72 -2.07 -29.79
N THR A 70 6.01 -3.00 -29.17
CA THR A 70 5.67 -4.28 -29.82
C THR A 70 4.74 -4.05 -31.02
N GLN A 71 3.77 -3.13 -30.92
CA GLN A 71 2.91 -2.74 -32.04
C GLN A 71 3.72 -2.07 -33.17
N GLU A 72 4.61 -1.13 -32.84
CA GLU A 72 5.51 -0.47 -33.81
C GLU A 72 6.38 -1.48 -34.58
N LEU A 73 7.01 -2.41 -33.86
CA LEU A 73 7.86 -3.44 -34.44
C LEU A 73 7.08 -4.44 -35.30
N SER A 74 5.92 -4.90 -34.83
CA SER A 74 5.04 -5.78 -35.60
C SER A 74 4.62 -5.13 -36.93
N ASN A 75 4.20 -3.87 -36.86
CA ASN A 75 3.83 -3.10 -38.05
C ASN A 75 5.00 -2.90 -39.01
N THR A 76 6.22 -2.73 -38.50
CA THR A 76 7.41 -2.56 -39.33
C THR A 76 7.81 -3.87 -40.00
N ASN A 77 7.79 -4.99 -39.27
CA ASN A 77 8.05 -6.31 -39.82
C ASN A 77 7.04 -6.68 -40.92
N LEU A 78 5.75 -6.40 -40.71
CA LEU A 78 4.72 -6.65 -41.74
C LEU A 78 4.94 -5.84 -43.03
N LYS A 79 5.52 -4.64 -42.94
CA LYS A 79 5.85 -3.81 -44.10
C LYS A 79 7.11 -4.25 -44.84
N LEU A 80 7.98 -5.04 -44.20
CA LEU A 80 9.24 -5.53 -44.78
C LEU A 80 9.11 -6.91 -45.43
N VAL A 81 8.03 -7.65 -45.11
CA VAL A 81 7.77 -9.01 -45.61
C VAL A 81 6.86 -9.00 -46.87
N ASN A 82 6.22 -7.87 -47.19
CA ASN A 82 5.52 -7.62 -48.46
C ASN A 82 6.38 -6.78 -49.41
#